data_AF-A0A970WF69-F1
#
_entry.id   AF-A0A970WF69-F1
#
_cell.length_a   1.000
_cell.length_b   1.000
_cell.length_c   1.000
_cell.angle_alpha   90.00
_cell.angle_beta   90.00
_cell.angle_gamma   90.00
#
_symmetry.space_group_name_H-M   'P 1'
#
loop_
_entity.id
_entity.type
_entity.pdbx_description
1 polymer ?
#
loop_
_entity_poly.entity_id
_entity_poly.type
_entity_poly.pdbx_seq_one_letter_code
_entity_poly.pdbx_strand_id
1 'polypeptide(L)'
;MSLTAEQRRIFNAKPIHRMRWFASLLHWHGLQLERIVPPPDEAAGLRIPEPGIIAFYMTTDWKFNLQINETPIGQSVTHQATIKADRYGINRIDWHPFTLFDDDEELKHEAERLRPWLDRKLYKDRKWLRAFRQYHPELLLPSRKKCRGR
;
A
#
# COMPACT_ATOMS: atom_id res chain seq x y z
N MET A 1 -16.32 12.29 11.61
CA MET A 1 -16.37 11.87 13.03
C MET A 1 -15.03 12.14 13.68
N SER A 2 -15.02 12.64 14.92
CA SER A 2 -13.78 12.80 15.71
C SER A 2 -13.36 11.46 16.29
N LEU A 3 -12.05 11.21 16.35
CA LEU A 3 -11.51 10.03 17.03
C LEU A 3 -11.73 10.11 18.54
N THR A 4 -12.01 8.96 19.16
CA THR A 4 -11.90 8.79 20.61
C THR A 4 -10.46 8.99 21.07
N ALA A 5 -10.25 9.19 22.38
CA ALA A 5 -8.90 9.34 22.94
C ALA A 5 -8.03 8.11 22.65
N GLU A 6 -8.60 6.91 22.75
CA GLU A 6 -7.88 5.67 22.49
C GLU A 6 -7.54 5.48 21.01
N GLN A 7 -8.49 5.72 20.10
CA GLN A 7 -8.24 5.67 18.66
C GLN A 7 -7.14 6.66 18.26
N ARG A 8 -7.14 7.85 18.85
CA ARG A 8 -6.10 8.86 18.62
C ARG A 8 -4.73 8.40 19.14
N ARG A 9 -4.67 7.77 20.31
CA ARG A 9 -3.43 7.17 20.84
C ARG A 9 -2.86 6.12 19.90
N ILE A 10 -3.69 5.20 19.40
CA ILE A 10 -3.26 4.16 18.46
C ILE A 10 -2.76 4.77 17.16
N PHE A 11 -3.50 5.72 16.59
CA PHE A 11 -3.11 6.41 15.35
C PHE A 11 -1.79 7.17 15.52
N ASN A 12 -1.59 7.87 16.63
CA ASN A 12 -0.38 8.65 16.88
C ASN A 12 0.84 7.78 17.22
N ALA A 13 0.64 6.55 17.68
CA ALA A 13 1.73 5.61 17.99
C ALA A 13 2.35 4.98 16.73
N LYS A 14 1.76 5.21 15.54
CA LYS A 14 2.21 4.59 14.30
C LYS A 14 3.58 5.14 13.84
N PRO A 15 4.53 4.28 13.42
CA PRO A 15 5.90 4.68 13.06
C PRO A 15 5.99 5.37 11.68
N ILE A 16 5.26 6.47 11.46
CA ILE A 16 5.19 7.17 10.17
C ILE A 16 6.56 7.65 9.66
N HIS A 17 7.48 8.04 10.55
CA HIS A 17 8.82 8.47 10.15
C HIS A 17 9.63 7.31 9.56
N ARG A 18 9.63 6.15 10.23
CA ARG A 18 10.29 4.93 9.74
C ARG A 18 9.65 4.42 8.45
N MET A 19 8.31 4.48 8.38
CA MET A 19 7.58 4.07 7.18
C MET A 19 7.87 4.98 5.97
N ARG A 20 8.02 6.29 6.20
CA ARG A 20 8.45 7.24 5.17
C ARG A 20 9.86 6.94 4.67
N TRP A 21 10.76 6.56 5.58
CA TRP A 21 12.11 6.15 5.22
C TRP A 21 12.09 4.92 4.32
N PHE A 22 11.39 3.85 4.72
CA PHE A 22 11.16 2.66 3.90
C PHE A 22 10.60 3.01 2.51
N ALA A 23 9.53 3.81 2.45
CA ALA A 23 8.92 4.22 1.18
C ALA A 23 9.91 4.99 0.28
N SER A 24 10.77 5.82 0.86
CA SER A 24 11.77 6.59 0.12
C SER A 24 12.85 5.72 -0.53
N LEU A 25 13.22 4.60 0.10
CA LEU A 25 14.13 3.60 -0.47
C LEU A 25 13.54 2.94 -1.73
N LEU A 26 12.20 2.89 -1.82
CA LEU A 26 11.44 2.45 -2.99
C LEU A 26 11.06 3.59 -3.94
N HIS A 27 11.66 4.77 -3.78
CA HIS A 27 11.41 6.00 -4.54
C HIS A 27 9.98 6.55 -4.45
N TRP A 28 9.26 6.22 -3.38
CA TRP A 28 7.97 6.80 -3.04
C TRP A 28 8.16 7.95 -2.06
N HIS A 29 7.53 9.08 -2.34
CA HIS A 29 7.56 10.27 -1.50
C HIS A 29 6.13 10.70 -1.17
N GLY A 30 5.98 11.46 -0.09
CA GLY A 30 4.66 11.95 0.34
C GLY A 30 3.78 10.86 0.95
N LEU A 31 4.38 9.85 1.58
CA LEU A 31 3.61 8.85 2.34
C LEU A 31 2.93 9.53 3.54
N GLN A 32 1.64 9.28 3.67
CA GLN A 32 0.78 9.79 4.74
C GLN A 32 0.22 8.62 5.55
N LEU A 33 -0.05 8.89 6.82
CA LEU A 33 -0.80 7.98 7.67
C LEU A 33 -2.29 8.33 7.53
N GLU A 34 -3.06 7.35 7.11
CA GLU A 34 -4.49 7.44 6.86
C GLU A 34 -5.27 6.54 7.81
N ARG A 35 -6.57 6.79 7.90
CA ARG A 35 -7.45 6.02 8.77
C ARG A 35 -8.85 5.82 8.21
N ILE A 36 -9.44 4.70 8.60
CA ILE A 36 -10.86 4.42 8.45
C ILE A 36 -11.42 4.12 9.85
N VAL A 37 -12.54 4.75 10.17
CA VAL A 37 -13.35 4.42 11.35
C VAL A 37 -14.71 4.00 10.81
N PRO A 38 -14.96 2.69 10.66
CA PRO A 38 -16.25 2.22 10.18
C PRO A 38 -17.35 2.52 11.21
N PRO A 39 -18.60 2.63 10.77
CA PRO A 39 -19.76 2.57 11.65
C PRO A 39 -19.72 1.34 12.58
N PRO A 40 -20.28 1.42 13.81
CA PRO A 40 -20.24 0.31 14.77
C PRO A 40 -20.81 -1.02 14.25
N ASP A 41 -21.86 -0.95 13.42
CA ASP A 41 -22.51 -2.08 12.76
C ASP A 41 -21.63 -2.72 11.67
N GLU A 42 -20.87 -1.92 10.94
CA GLU A 42 -19.90 -2.42 9.95
C GLU A 42 -18.62 -2.99 10.60
N ALA A 43 -18.19 -2.43 11.74
CA ALA A 43 -16.99 -2.87 12.44
C ALA A 43 -17.10 -4.34 12.90
N ALA A 44 -18.28 -4.76 13.38
CA ALA A 44 -18.58 -6.14 13.77
C ALA A 44 -18.49 -7.10 12.57
N GLY A 45 -19.00 -6.69 11.40
CA GLY A 45 -18.95 -7.47 10.16
C GLY A 45 -17.53 -7.62 9.59
N LEU A 46 -16.69 -6.58 9.76
CA LEU A 46 -15.31 -6.56 9.29
C LEU A 46 -14.31 -7.19 10.29
N ARG A 47 -14.79 -7.69 11.44
CA ARG A 47 -13.96 -8.24 12.53
C ARG A 47 -12.82 -7.31 12.94
N ILE A 48 -13.08 -6.00 12.91
CA ILE A 48 -12.09 -5.01 13.33
C ILE A 48 -12.08 -5.00 14.86
N PRO A 49 -10.96 -5.35 15.52
CA PRO A 49 -10.90 -5.33 16.97
C PRO A 49 -11.13 -3.91 17.51
N GLU A 50 -11.65 -3.83 18.73
CA GLU A 50 -11.75 -2.55 19.44
C GLU A 50 -10.36 -1.87 19.49
N PRO A 51 -10.29 -0.54 19.31
CA PRO A 51 -11.40 0.43 19.32
C PRO A 51 -11.96 0.76 17.91
N GLY A 52 -11.92 -0.16 16.95
CA GLY A 52 -12.61 0.02 15.66
C GLY A 52 -11.96 1.06 14.74
N ILE A 53 -10.63 1.16 14.76
CA ILE A 53 -9.86 2.02 13.84
C ILE A 53 -8.93 1.17 13.00
N ILE A 54 -8.98 1.37 11.68
CA ILE A 54 -7.97 0.84 10.76
C ILE A 54 -7.05 2.00 10.40
N ALA A 55 -5.77 1.87 10.72
CA ALA A 55 -4.73 2.78 10.27
C ALA A 55 -3.90 2.12 9.17
N PHE A 56 -3.56 2.87 8.13
CA PHE A 56 -2.74 2.41 7.02
C PHE A 56 -1.93 3.57 6.45
N TYR A 57 -0.94 3.28 5.62
CA TYR A 57 -0.12 4.30 5.00
C TYR A 57 -0.38 4.32 3.50
N MET A 58 -0.47 5.51 2.92
CA MET A 58 -0.65 5.65 1.48
C MET A 58 0.00 6.92 0.96
N THR A 59 0.50 6.89 -0.29
CA THR A 59 0.86 8.12 -1.00
C THR A 59 -0.36 8.76 -1.65
N THR A 60 -0.34 10.07 -1.85
CA THR A 60 -1.54 10.88 -2.18
C THR A 60 -2.19 10.65 -3.55
N ASP A 61 -1.57 9.91 -4.47
CA ASP A 61 -2.07 9.75 -5.83
C ASP A 61 -2.95 8.49 -5.97
N TRP A 62 -4.27 8.68 -5.96
CA TRP A 62 -5.26 7.59 -5.92
C TRP A 62 -5.24 6.66 -7.14
N LYS A 63 -4.60 7.07 -8.24
CA LYS A 63 -4.43 6.25 -9.47
C LYS A 63 -3.03 5.67 -9.61
N PHE A 64 -2.08 6.10 -8.77
CA PHE A 64 -0.73 5.57 -8.72
C PHE A 64 -0.12 5.77 -7.33
N ASN A 65 -0.41 4.87 -6.41
CA ASN A 65 0.07 4.95 -5.02
C ASN A 65 0.70 3.67 -4.54
N LEU A 66 1.61 3.84 -3.58
CA LEU A 66 2.01 2.81 -2.64
C LEU A 66 1.00 2.81 -1.48
N GLN A 67 0.47 1.63 -1.14
CA GLN A 67 -0.32 1.39 0.07
C GLN A 67 0.41 0.39 0.96
N ILE A 68 0.44 0.66 2.27
CA ILE A 68 1.04 -0.20 3.28
C ILE A 68 0.05 -0.43 4.41
N ASN A 69 -0.16 -1.68 4.77
CA ASN A 69 -1.00 -2.12 5.88
C ASN A 69 -0.18 -2.92 6.90
N GLU A 70 -0.65 -2.98 8.13
CA GLU A 70 -0.12 -3.88 9.17
C GLU A 70 -0.72 -5.29 9.05
N THR A 71 0.05 -6.30 9.46
CA THR A 71 -0.34 -7.72 9.40
C THR A 71 -0.01 -8.47 10.69
N PRO A 72 -0.99 -9.08 11.38
CA PRO A 72 -2.42 -8.78 11.28
C PRO A 72 -2.71 -7.32 11.66
N ILE A 73 -3.88 -6.81 11.29
CA ILE A 73 -4.30 -5.44 11.59
C ILE A 73 -4.12 -5.17 13.09
N GLY A 74 -3.31 -4.17 13.44
CA GLY A 74 -3.02 -3.79 14.83
C GLY A 74 -1.67 -4.25 15.38
N GLN A 75 -0.88 -5.04 14.63
CA GLN A 75 0.51 -5.36 14.99
C GLN A 75 1.53 -4.47 14.26
N SER A 76 2.59 -4.05 14.96
CA SER A 76 3.52 -3.03 14.47
C SER A 76 4.78 -3.56 13.77
N VAL A 77 5.01 -4.88 13.78
CA VAL A 77 6.29 -5.45 13.31
C VAL A 77 6.18 -5.89 11.84
N THR A 78 5.15 -6.68 11.55
CA THR A 78 4.89 -7.22 10.22
C THR A 78 3.91 -6.35 9.45
N HIS A 79 4.31 -6.00 8.24
CA HIS A 79 3.56 -5.16 7.32
C HIS A 79 3.38 -5.86 5.98
N GLN A 80 2.51 -5.32 5.16
CA GLN A 80 2.36 -5.70 3.76
C GLN A 80 2.19 -4.44 2.92
N ALA A 81 2.84 -4.42 1.77
CA ALA A 81 2.78 -3.32 0.83
C ALA A 81 2.25 -3.77 -0.52
N THR A 82 1.52 -2.89 -1.20
CA THR A 82 1.08 -3.09 -2.58
C THR A 82 1.11 -1.77 -3.33
N ILE A 83 1.03 -1.86 -4.65
CA ILE A 83 0.88 -0.68 -5.50
C ILE A 83 -0.49 -0.72 -6.16
N LYS A 84 -1.17 0.42 -6.12
CA LYS A 84 -2.26 0.70 -7.04
C LYS A 84 -1.68 1.43 -8.25
N ALA A 85 -1.78 0.84 -9.44
CA ALA A 85 -1.17 1.36 -10.67
C ALA A 85 -2.18 1.56 -11.82
N ASP A 86 -3.41 1.96 -11.50
CA ASP A 86 -4.49 2.24 -12.46
C ASP A 86 -4.04 3.16 -13.61
N ARG A 87 -3.20 4.18 -13.32
CA ARG A 87 -2.61 5.08 -14.33
C ARG A 87 -1.90 4.32 -15.45
N TYR A 88 -1.32 3.17 -15.12
CA TYR A 88 -0.60 2.30 -16.04
C TYR A 88 -1.43 1.08 -16.44
N GLY A 89 -2.73 1.07 -16.19
CA GLY A 89 -3.64 0.01 -16.60
C GLY A 89 -3.43 -1.33 -15.90
N ILE A 90 -2.79 -1.31 -14.72
CA ILE A 90 -2.55 -2.48 -13.87
C ILE A 90 -3.61 -2.45 -12.77
N ASN A 91 -4.42 -3.50 -12.71
CA ASN A 91 -5.61 -3.59 -11.86
C ASN A 91 -5.35 -4.32 -10.54
N ARG A 92 -4.36 -5.22 -10.53
CA ARG A 92 -4.06 -6.05 -9.37
C ARG A 92 -2.56 -6.16 -9.23
N ILE A 93 -2.06 -5.84 -8.05
CA ILE A 93 -0.71 -6.19 -7.62
C ILE A 93 -0.90 -6.92 -6.30
N ASP A 94 -0.10 -7.95 -6.09
CA ASP A 94 -0.17 -8.73 -4.87
C ASP A 94 0.27 -7.90 -3.66
N TRP A 95 -0.06 -8.41 -2.47
CA TRP A 95 0.43 -7.86 -1.23
C TRP A 95 1.76 -8.52 -0.89
N HIS A 96 2.79 -7.68 -0.71
CA HIS A 96 4.14 -8.14 -0.42
C HIS A 96 4.45 -7.92 1.06
N PRO A 97 4.62 -9.00 1.85
CA PRO A 97 4.94 -8.88 3.27
C PRO A 97 6.36 -8.36 3.46
N PHE A 98 6.55 -7.60 4.52
CA PHE A 98 7.86 -7.11 4.94
C PHE A 98 7.91 -6.78 6.43
N THR A 99 9.14 -6.73 6.96
CA THR A 99 9.41 -6.32 8.34
C THR A 99 9.93 -4.88 8.36
N LEU A 100 9.36 -4.04 9.23
CA LEU A 100 9.84 -2.67 9.42
C LEU A 100 10.98 -2.66 10.45
N PHE A 101 12.19 -2.99 10.00
CA PHE A 101 13.38 -2.99 10.85
C PHE A 101 13.72 -1.59 11.35
N ASP A 102 14.16 -1.50 12.61
CA ASP A 102 14.70 -0.27 13.20
C ASP A 102 16.12 0.03 12.70
N ASP A 103 16.89 -1.00 12.33
CA ASP A 103 18.20 -0.85 11.70
C ASP A 103 18.09 -0.40 10.23
N ASP A 104 18.95 0.53 9.83
CA ASP A 104 18.94 1.14 8.50
C ASP A 104 19.42 0.21 7.39
N GLU A 105 20.40 -0.64 7.65
CA GLU A 105 20.92 -1.56 6.66
C GLU A 105 19.96 -2.73 6.44
N GLU A 106 19.38 -3.28 7.51
CA GLU A 106 18.32 -4.30 7.40
C GLU A 106 17.10 -3.75 6.64
N LEU A 107 16.68 -2.50 6.91
CA LEU A 107 15.57 -1.89 6.21
C LEU A 107 15.88 -1.64 4.73
N LYS A 108 17.11 -1.25 4.39
CA LYS A 108 17.57 -1.12 3.00
C LYS A 108 17.53 -2.46 2.27
N HIS A 109 18.04 -3.52 2.89
CA HIS A 109 17.98 -4.86 2.30
C HIS A 109 16.55 -5.33 2.08
N GLU A 110 15.66 -5.05 3.04
CA GLU A 110 14.24 -5.39 2.90
C GLU A 110 13.57 -4.59 1.78
N ALA A 111 13.89 -3.30 1.64
CA ALA A 111 13.43 -2.51 0.50
C ALA A 111 13.97 -3.06 -0.82
N GLU A 112 15.27 -3.39 -0.90
CA GLU A 112 15.91 -3.95 -2.09
C GLU A 112 15.26 -5.26 -2.56
N ARG A 113 14.96 -6.17 -1.62
CA ARG A 113 14.22 -7.41 -1.89
C ARG A 113 12.87 -7.15 -2.58
N LEU A 114 12.21 -6.04 -2.24
CA LEU A 114 10.89 -5.67 -2.74
C LEU A 114 10.92 -4.77 -3.97
N ARG A 115 12.07 -4.17 -4.30
CA ARG A 115 12.21 -3.26 -5.45
C ARG A 115 11.64 -3.79 -6.76
N PRO A 116 11.82 -5.08 -7.14
CA PRO A 116 11.27 -5.61 -8.40
C PRO A 116 9.75 -5.45 -8.55
N TRP A 117 9.03 -5.30 -7.44
CA TRP A 117 7.58 -5.18 -7.40
C TRP A 117 7.14 -3.76 -7.05
N LEU A 118 7.82 -3.15 -6.08
CA LEU A 118 7.36 -1.94 -5.40
C LEU A 118 8.11 -0.66 -5.79
N ASP A 119 9.21 -0.73 -6.54
CA ASP A 119 9.98 0.48 -6.87
C ASP A 119 9.19 1.37 -7.85
N ARG A 120 8.93 2.62 -7.42
CA ARG A 120 8.18 3.59 -8.22
C ARG A 120 8.78 3.83 -9.61
N LYS A 121 10.10 3.71 -9.75
CA LYS A 121 10.81 3.96 -11.01
C LYS A 121 10.45 2.94 -12.09
N LEU A 122 10.13 1.70 -11.73
CA LEU A 122 9.78 0.64 -12.69
C LEU A 122 8.56 1.02 -13.53
N TYR A 123 7.54 1.57 -12.89
CA TYR A 123 6.30 2.00 -13.54
C TYR A 123 6.46 3.25 -14.41
N LYS A 124 7.60 3.94 -14.31
CA LYS A 124 7.94 5.04 -15.23
C LYS A 124 8.75 4.56 -16.43
N ASP A 125 9.37 3.39 -16.35
CA ASP A 125 10.09 2.78 -17.45
C ASP A 125 9.13 2.07 -18.41
N ARG A 126 9.06 2.59 -19.64
CA ARG A 126 8.20 2.03 -20.69
C ARG A 126 8.63 0.63 -21.13
N LYS A 127 9.94 0.33 -21.11
CA LYS A 127 10.46 -0.99 -21.49
C LYS A 127 10.04 -2.02 -20.45
N TRP A 128 10.21 -1.68 -19.16
CA TRP A 128 9.76 -2.51 -18.06
C TRP A 128 8.24 -2.73 -18.11
N LEU A 129 7.45 -1.66 -18.24
CA LEU A 129 5.99 -1.78 -18.32
C LEU A 129 5.52 -2.68 -19.46
N ARG A 130 6.17 -2.61 -20.63
CA ARG A 130 5.84 -3.47 -21.76
C ARG A 130 6.14 -4.93 -21.46
N ALA A 131 7.31 -5.23 -20.90
CA ALA A 131 7.69 -6.58 -20.50
C ALA A 131 6.76 -7.11 -19.40
N PHE A 132 6.52 -6.33 -18.35
CA PHE A 132 5.62 -6.68 -17.25
C PHE A 132 4.23 -7.07 -17.76
N ARG A 133 3.63 -6.26 -18.65
CA ARG A 133 2.32 -6.56 -19.26
C ARG A 133 2.30 -7.84 -20.10
N GLN A 134 3.43 -8.19 -20.72
CA GLN A 134 3.55 -9.40 -21.51
C GLN A 134 3.65 -10.65 -20.62
N TYR A 135 4.35 -10.55 -19.48
CA TYR A 135 4.52 -11.65 -18.53
C TYR A 135 3.36 -11.82 -17.56
N HIS A 136 2.63 -10.73 -17.27
CA HIS A 136 1.53 -10.69 -16.29
C HIS A 136 0.22 -10.16 -16.88
N PRO A 137 -0.33 -10.78 -17.95
CA PRO A 137 -1.59 -10.34 -18.55
C PRO A 137 -2.78 -10.42 -17.58
N GLU A 138 -2.73 -11.30 -16.58
CA GLU A 138 -3.74 -11.49 -15.54
C GLU A 138 -3.89 -10.29 -14.59
N LEU A 139 -2.86 -9.43 -14.51
CA LEU A 139 -2.83 -8.27 -13.63
C LEU A 139 -3.35 -6.99 -14.32
N LEU A 140 -3.73 -7.07 -15.58
CA LEU A 140 -4.15 -5.91 -16.39
C LEU A 140 -5.65 -5.64 -16.25
N LEU A 141 -6.04 -4.37 -16.41
CA LEU A 141 -7.45 -4.02 -16.53
C LEU A 141 -8.05 -4.77 -17.73
N PRO A 142 -9.26 -5.37 -17.59
CA PRO A 142 -9.96 -5.93 -18.73
C PRO A 142 -10.04 -4.87 -19.83
N SER A 143 -9.55 -5.18 -21.03
CA SER A 143 -9.70 -4.26 -22.14
C SER A 143 -11.21 -4.04 -22.31
N ARG A 144 -11.69 -2.80 -22.18
CA ARG A 144 -13.03 -2.48 -22.66
C ARG A 144 -13.02 -2.82 -24.15
N LYS A 145 -13.59 -3.97 -24.53
CA LYS A 145 -13.88 -4.26 -25.93
C LYS A 145 -14.70 -3.06 -26.40
N LYS A 146 -14.10 -2.20 -27.23
CA LYS A 146 -14.86 -1.19 -27.95
C LYS A 146 -15.92 -1.96 -28.72
N CYS A 147 -17.17 -1.89 -28.29
CA CYS A 147 -18.29 -2.17 -29.17
C CYS A 147 -18.12 -1.19 -30.33
N ARG A 148 -17.47 -1.63 -31.41
CA ARG A 148 -17.58 -0.97 -32.71
C ARG A 148 -19.03 -1.18 -33.09
N GLY A 149 -19.83 -0.14 -32.91
CA GLY A 149 -21.22 -0.11 -33.39
C GLY A 149 -21.24 -0.61 -34.83
N ARG A 150 -22.07 -1.62 -35.06
CA ARG A 150 -22.63 -1.89 -36.37
C ARG A 150 -23.97 -1.18 -36.44
#